data_AF-A0A962QTA5-F1
#
_entry.id   AF-A0A962QTA5-F1
#
_cell.length_a   1.000
_cell.length_b   1.000
_cell.length_c   1.000
_cell.angle_alpha   90.00
_cell.angle_beta   90.00
_cell.angle_gamma   90.00
#
_symmetry.space_group_name_H-M   'P 1'
#
loop_
_entity.id
_entity.type
_entity.pdbx_description
1 polymer ?
#
loop_
_entity_poly.entity_id
_entity_poly.type
_entity_poly.pdbx_seq_one_letter_code
_entity_poly.pdbx_strand_id
1 'polypeptide(L)'
;EDGSMARRPDLEKFAAAHNLKIGTIADLIQYRIKNEKTVERVTSCNLPTRRGDFQLVAYQDVIGNEMHLALVKGEISPDRPTLVRVHVQNTLCDLFESARDCGWPLRRVMDQVSSEGEGVIVVLRNYDTARDIIHRIQDYKWHGVEDAIPERQKSKDDDLRTIGVGAQILSDLGVRRMRVMSAPKHLHALAGFELEVVEFVDTE
;
A
#
# COMPACT_ATOMS: atom_id res chain seq x y z
N GLU A 1 12.58 -39.31 -18.53
CA GLU A 1 12.16 -37.89 -18.49
C GLU A 1 11.17 -37.67 -19.62
N ASP A 2 10.03 -37.03 -19.35
CA ASP A 2 8.94 -36.84 -20.31
C ASP A 2 9.14 -35.61 -21.23
N GLY A 3 10.33 -34.97 -21.16
CA GLY A 3 10.67 -33.77 -21.92
C GLY A 3 9.99 -32.48 -21.43
N SER A 4 9.21 -32.53 -20.35
CA SER A 4 8.53 -31.36 -19.78
C SER A 4 9.37 -30.67 -18.69
N MET A 5 9.09 -29.38 -18.46
CA MET A 5 9.72 -28.60 -17.39
C MET A 5 9.20 -29.05 -16.01
N ALA A 6 10.12 -29.39 -15.11
CA ALA A 6 9.82 -29.77 -13.72
C ALA A 6 8.96 -28.71 -13.01
N ARG A 7 7.90 -29.16 -12.33
CA ARG A 7 7.03 -28.29 -11.52
C ARG A 7 7.43 -28.36 -10.05
N ARG A 8 6.83 -27.51 -9.21
CA ARG A 8 7.15 -27.41 -7.78
C ARG A 8 7.26 -28.76 -7.05
N PRO A 9 6.33 -29.73 -7.23
CA PRO A 9 6.45 -31.03 -6.56
C PRO A 9 7.66 -31.85 -7.00
N ASP A 10 8.09 -31.71 -8.26
CA ASP A 10 9.27 -32.39 -8.80
C ASP A 10 10.55 -31.71 -8.33
N LEU A 11 10.54 -30.36 -8.27
CA LEU A 11 11.64 -29.56 -7.75
C LEU A 11 11.89 -29.81 -6.26
N GLU A 12 10.84 -30.02 -5.46
CA GLU A 12 10.97 -30.36 -4.04
C GLU A 12 11.66 -31.73 -3.84
N LYS A 13 11.28 -32.74 -4.64
CA LYS A 13 11.93 -34.06 -4.63
C LYS A 13 13.39 -34.00 -5.10
N PHE A 14 13.64 -33.25 -6.16
CA PHE A 14 14.98 -33.04 -6.70
C PHE A 14 15.89 -32.30 -5.69
N ALA A 15 15.37 -31.24 -5.07
CA ALA A 15 16.09 -30.48 -4.06
C ALA A 15 16.45 -31.35 -2.85
N ALA A 16 15.52 -32.21 -2.39
CA ALA A 16 15.81 -33.17 -1.32
C ALA A 16 16.88 -34.20 -1.72
N ALA A 17 16.81 -34.75 -2.94
CA ALA A 17 17.78 -35.72 -3.44
C ALA A 17 19.20 -35.16 -3.57
N HIS A 18 19.32 -33.86 -3.90
CA HIS A 18 20.60 -33.18 -4.11
C HIS A 18 21.02 -32.27 -2.94
N ASN A 19 20.29 -32.31 -1.81
CA ASN A 19 20.52 -31.45 -0.64
C ASN A 19 20.61 -29.95 -0.97
N LEU A 20 19.72 -29.49 -1.85
CA LEU A 20 19.59 -28.09 -2.25
C LEU A 20 18.47 -27.41 -1.47
N LYS A 21 18.64 -26.12 -1.20
CA LYS A 21 17.57 -25.27 -0.64
C LYS A 21 16.64 -24.81 -1.75
N ILE A 22 15.33 -24.81 -1.49
CA ILE A 22 14.30 -24.27 -2.39
C ILE A 22 13.54 -23.16 -1.66
N GLY A 23 13.14 -22.12 -2.39
CA GLY A 23 12.33 -21.02 -1.89
C GLY A 23 11.58 -20.34 -3.04
N THR A 24 10.58 -19.51 -2.73
CA THR A 24 9.83 -18.79 -3.76
C THR A 24 10.33 -17.35 -3.93
N ILE A 25 10.05 -16.75 -5.09
CA ILE A 25 10.32 -15.33 -5.32
C ILE A 25 9.54 -14.47 -4.32
N ALA A 26 8.30 -14.83 -4.01
CA ALA A 26 7.49 -14.15 -3.01
C ALA A 26 8.14 -14.18 -1.61
N ASP A 27 8.71 -15.31 -1.19
CA ASP A 27 9.45 -15.42 0.08
C ASP A 27 10.70 -14.54 0.08
N LEU A 28 11.42 -14.47 -1.04
CA LEU A 28 12.59 -13.60 -1.17
C LEU A 28 12.19 -12.12 -1.12
N ILE A 29 11.10 -11.73 -1.78
CA ILE A 29 10.55 -10.37 -1.70
C ILE A 29 10.20 -10.05 -0.24
N GLN A 30 9.45 -10.92 0.44
CA GLN A 30 9.07 -10.71 1.83
C GLN A 30 10.28 -10.62 2.76
N TYR A 31 11.29 -11.47 2.55
CA TYR A 31 12.55 -11.41 3.29
C TYR A 31 13.27 -10.08 3.08
N ARG A 32 13.40 -9.62 1.83
CA ARG A 32 14.06 -8.33 1.54
C ARG A 32 13.31 -7.16 2.16
N ILE A 33 11.99 -7.08 2.00
CA ILE A 33 11.20 -5.99 2.58
C ILE A 33 11.32 -5.96 4.11
N LYS A 34 11.44 -7.12 4.77
CA LYS A 34 11.62 -7.21 6.23
C LYS A 34 13.04 -6.84 6.71
N ASN A 35 14.07 -7.17 5.94
CA ASN A 35 15.46 -7.05 6.39
C ASN A 35 16.21 -5.85 5.79
N GLU A 36 15.70 -5.27 4.70
CA GLU A 36 16.29 -4.12 4.01
C GLU A 36 15.41 -2.88 4.23
N LYS A 37 16.03 -1.76 4.62
CA LYS A 37 15.36 -0.46 4.61
C LYS A 37 15.31 0.01 3.15
N THR A 38 14.13 0.02 2.55
CA THR A 38 13.92 0.38 1.15
C THR A 38 13.35 1.78 0.98
N VAL A 39 12.98 2.44 2.09
CA VAL A 39 12.35 3.75 2.08
C VAL A 39 13.09 4.69 3.02
N GLU A 40 13.39 5.91 2.56
CA GLU A 40 14.10 6.93 3.33
C GLU A 40 13.26 8.20 3.47
N ARG A 41 13.22 8.77 4.68
CA ARG A 41 12.58 10.07 4.93
C ARG A 41 13.46 11.19 4.38
N VAL A 42 12.95 11.92 3.40
CA VAL A 42 13.70 12.98 2.69
C VAL A 42 13.49 14.34 3.34
N THR A 43 12.24 14.73 3.59
CA THR A 43 11.91 16.04 4.14
C THR A 43 10.52 16.04 4.75
N SER A 44 10.19 17.09 5.50
CA SER A 44 8.85 17.31 6.02
C SER A 44 8.52 18.79 6.17
N CYS A 45 7.25 19.15 6.03
CA CYS A 45 6.74 20.50 6.24
C CYS A 45 5.35 20.48 6.87
N ASN A 46 4.93 21.62 7.42
CA ASN A 46 3.53 21.81 7.79
C ASN A 46 2.71 22.11 6.53
N LEU A 47 1.62 21.38 6.33
CA LEU A 47 0.73 21.47 5.19
C LEU A 47 -0.67 21.87 5.68
N PRO A 48 -1.00 23.16 5.66
CA PRO A 48 -2.37 23.60 5.91
C PRO A 48 -3.25 23.19 4.74
N THR A 49 -4.34 22.49 5.03
CA THR A 49 -5.34 22.08 4.03
C THR A 49 -6.72 22.60 4.43
N ARG A 50 -7.66 22.64 3.48
CA ARG A 50 -9.07 22.96 3.79
C ARG A 50 -9.71 21.99 4.78
N ARG A 51 -9.10 20.82 4.97
CA ARG A 51 -9.59 19.72 5.80
C ARG A 51 -8.88 19.68 7.14
N GLY A 52 -8.01 20.65 7.42
CA GLY A 52 -7.21 20.74 8.63
C GLY A 52 -5.71 20.77 8.34
N ASP A 53 -4.94 21.05 9.38
CA ASP A 53 -3.48 21.05 9.32
C ASP A 53 -2.94 19.63 9.46
N PHE A 54 -1.96 19.32 8.62
CA PHE A 54 -1.23 18.06 8.62
C PHE A 54 0.26 18.33 8.52
N GLN A 55 1.07 17.49 9.15
CA GLN A 55 2.48 17.41 8.83
C GLN A 55 2.66 16.51 7.61
N LEU A 56 3.16 17.08 6.52
CA LEU A 56 3.51 16.33 5.32
C LEU A 56 4.95 15.82 5.46
N VAL A 57 5.15 14.53 5.27
CA VAL A 57 6.45 13.88 5.24
C VAL A 57 6.64 13.23 3.88
N ALA A 58 7.77 13.51 3.24
CA ALA A 58 8.15 12.92 1.97
C ALA A 58 9.15 11.77 2.18
N TYR A 59 8.87 10.66 1.52
CA TYR A 59 9.66 9.44 1.55
C TYR A 59 10.12 9.09 0.13
N GLN A 60 11.36 8.64 -0.02
CA GLN A 60 11.90 8.15 -1.30
C GLN A 60 12.15 6.65 -1.22
N ASP A 61 11.62 5.90 -2.19
CA ASP A 61 11.94 4.49 -2.39
C ASP A 61 13.29 4.40 -3.13
N VAL A 62 14.31 3.80 -2.50
CA VAL A 62 15.66 3.66 -3.08
C VAL A 62 15.71 2.63 -4.23
N ILE A 63 14.73 1.73 -4.31
CA ILE A 63 14.63 0.71 -5.35
C ILE A 63 13.87 1.25 -6.55
N GLY A 64 12.72 1.87 -6.31
CA GLY A 64 11.84 2.41 -7.36
C GLY A 64 12.21 3.81 -7.84
N ASN A 65 13.01 4.54 -7.05
CA ASN A 65 13.22 5.99 -7.19
C ASN A 65 11.90 6.80 -7.21
N GLU A 66 10.86 6.25 -6.58
CA GLU A 66 9.56 6.88 -6.45
C GLU A 66 9.47 7.66 -5.15
N MET A 67 8.65 8.71 -5.16
CA MET A 67 8.32 9.44 -3.94
C MET A 67 6.95 9.03 -3.41
N HIS A 68 6.90 8.79 -2.12
CA HIS A 68 5.70 8.53 -1.34
C HIS A 68 5.51 9.66 -0.34
N LEU A 69 4.26 9.90 0.04
CA LEU A 69 3.92 10.96 0.97
C LEU A 69 3.21 10.36 2.17
N ALA A 70 3.41 10.95 3.34
CA ALA A 70 2.60 10.68 4.52
C ALA A 70 2.06 11.99 5.08
N LEU A 71 0.76 12.04 5.34
CA LEU A 71 0.10 13.09 6.07
C LEU A 71 -0.09 12.61 7.51
N VAL A 72 0.48 13.34 8.46
CA VAL A 72 0.40 13.03 9.87
C VAL A 72 -0.39 14.12 10.56
N LYS A 73 -1.33 13.72 11.41
CA LYS A 73 -2.10 14.63 12.26
C LYS A 73 -1.91 14.22 13.72
N GLY A 74 -1.72 15.22 14.59
CA GLY A 74 -1.49 14.99 16.01
C GLY A 74 -0.12 14.37 16.31
N GLU A 75 0.02 13.82 17.52
CA GLU A 75 1.24 13.17 17.98
C GLU A 75 1.06 11.65 17.99
N ILE A 76 1.83 10.96 17.14
CA ILE A 76 1.77 9.50 17.03
C ILE A 76 2.52 8.88 18.20
N SER A 77 1.85 8.02 18.96
CA SER A 77 2.44 7.27 20.06
C SER A 77 2.33 5.76 19.81
N PRO A 78 3.42 4.99 20.02
CA PRO A 78 3.39 3.53 19.89
C PRO A 78 2.40 2.86 20.87
N ASP A 79 2.08 3.54 21.97
CA ASP A 79 1.23 3.04 23.03
C ASP A 79 -0.26 3.27 22.77
N ARG A 80 -0.68 3.87 21.65
CA ARG A 80 -2.10 4.11 21.36
C ARG A 80 -2.46 3.67 19.94
N PRO A 81 -3.62 3.02 19.71
CA PRO A 81 -4.07 2.67 18.37
C PRO A 81 -4.29 3.91 17.49
N THR A 82 -3.41 4.10 16.52
CA THR A 82 -3.46 5.25 15.59
C THR A 82 -4.41 4.95 14.43
N LEU A 83 -5.23 5.92 14.01
CA LEU A 83 -6.05 5.77 12.80
C LEU A 83 -5.15 5.86 11.56
N VAL A 84 -5.16 4.84 10.72
CA VAL A 84 -4.24 4.70 9.59
C VAL A 84 -4.98 4.40 8.30
N ARG A 85 -4.58 5.08 7.21
CA ARG A 85 -4.92 4.68 5.84
C ARG A 85 -3.66 4.57 4.99
N VAL A 86 -3.51 3.44 4.30
CA VAL A 86 -2.57 3.32 3.17
C VAL A 86 -3.37 3.48 1.88
N HIS A 87 -3.18 4.60 1.20
CA HIS A 87 -3.85 4.99 -0.03
C HIS A 87 -2.92 4.83 -1.21
N VAL A 88 -3.33 4.04 -2.20
CA VAL A 88 -2.62 3.97 -3.48
C VAL A 88 -3.22 5.04 -4.38
N GLN A 89 -2.38 5.95 -4.87
CA GLN A 89 -2.79 7.09 -5.67
C GLN A 89 -3.62 6.65 -6.88
N ASN A 90 -4.78 7.27 -7.07
CA ASN A 90 -5.59 7.11 -8.28
C ASN A 90 -5.86 8.49 -8.85
N THR A 91 -5.23 8.79 -9.99
CA THR A 91 -5.25 10.13 -10.60
C THR A 91 -6.67 10.64 -10.84
N LEU A 92 -7.58 9.80 -11.34
CA LEU A 92 -8.95 10.23 -11.66
C LEU A 92 -9.78 10.47 -10.39
N CYS A 93 -9.64 9.59 -9.39
CA CYS A 93 -10.34 9.71 -8.12
C CYS A 93 -9.84 10.89 -7.28
N ASP A 94 -8.53 11.02 -7.14
CA ASP A 94 -7.93 11.97 -6.19
C ASP A 94 -8.00 13.42 -6.70
N LEU A 95 -7.83 13.60 -8.02
CA LEU A 95 -7.89 14.92 -8.65
C LEU A 95 -9.32 15.37 -8.94
N PHE A 96 -10.15 14.51 -9.52
CA PHE A 96 -11.48 14.88 -10.03
C PHE A 96 -12.66 14.39 -9.19
N GLU A 97 -12.41 13.70 -8.08
CA GLU A 97 -13.48 13.17 -7.22
C GLU A 97 -14.43 12.25 -8.01
N SER A 98 -13.88 11.46 -8.93
CA SER A 98 -14.66 10.47 -9.68
C SER A 98 -15.47 9.59 -8.72
N ALA A 99 -16.74 9.36 -9.05
CA ALA A 99 -17.56 8.39 -8.34
C ALA A 99 -17.33 6.94 -8.87
N ARG A 100 -16.52 6.79 -9.92
CA ARG A 100 -16.28 5.52 -10.60
C ARG A 100 -14.95 4.93 -10.16
N ASP A 101 -14.94 3.66 -9.74
CA ASP A 101 -13.72 2.89 -9.43
C ASP A 101 -12.81 3.57 -8.36
N CYS A 102 -13.45 4.26 -7.43
CA CYS A 102 -12.78 4.97 -6.33
C CYS A 102 -13.21 4.32 -5.03
N GLY A 103 -12.44 3.34 -4.54
CA GLY A 103 -12.77 2.62 -3.31
C GLY A 103 -13.02 3.59 -2.14
N TRP A 104 -11.96 4.22 -1.63
CA TRP A 104 -12.08 5.28 -0.62
C TRP A 104 -11.43 6.56 -1.17
N PRO A 105 -12.20 7.64 -1.40
CA PRO A 105 -11.63 8.91 -1.82
C PRO A 105 -10.68 9.48 -0.77
N LEU A 106 -9.47 9.86 -1.17
CA LEU A 106 -8.45 10.44 -0.27
C LEU A 106 -9.01 11.58 0.58
N ARG A 107 -9.92 12.38 0.01
CA ARG A 107 -10.52 13.55 0.64
C ARG A 107 -11.37 13.18 1.86
N ARG A 108 -12.19 12.14 1.75
CA ARG A 108 -12.99 11.63 2.88
C ARG A 108 -12.11 11.07 3.99
N VAL A 109 -11.03 10.39 3.62
CA VAL A 109 -10.03 9.89 4.60
C VAL A 109 -9.39 11.06 5.35
N MET A 110 -9.02 12.14 4.65
CA MET A 110 -8.49 13.34 5.29
C MET A 110 -9.50 13.97 6.25
N ASP A 111 -10.78 14.04 5.87
CA ASP A 111 -11.84 14.58 6.74
C ASP A 111 -12.02 13.74 8.01
N GLN A 112 -12.01 12.40 7.89
CA GLN A 112 -12.12 11.49 9.03
C GLN A 112 -10.92 11.61 9.98
N VAL A 113 -9.70 11.56 9.45
CA VAL A 113 -8.48 11.72 10.26
C VAL A 113 -8.45 13.09 10.92
N SER A 114 -8.96 14.12 10.24
CA SER A 114 -9.05 15.45 10.82
C SER A 114 -10.04 15.54 11.98
N SER A 115 -11.18 14.86 11.85
CA SER A 115 -12.22 14.80 12.87
C SER A 115 -11.76 14.02 14.11
N GLU A 116 -10.97 12.96 13.93
CA GLU A 116 -10.34 12.20 15.03
C GLU A 116 -9.24 13.02 15.75
N GLY A 117 -8.58 13.94 15.05
CA GLY A 117 -7.50 14.77 15.57
C GLY A 117 -6.12 14.12 15.55
N GLU A 118 -6.04 12.79 15.52
CA GLU A 118 -4.81 12.00 15.47
C GLU A 118 -4.89 10.90 14.41
N GLY A 119 -3.88 10.82 13.52
CA GLY A 119 -3.83 9.76 12.52
C GLY A 119 -2.79 9.95 11.43
N VAL A 120 -2.63 8.92 10.60
CA VAL A 120 -1.64 8.87 9.53
C VAL A 120 -2.29 8.41 8.21
N ILE A 121 -2.06 9.17 7.15
CA ILE A 121 -2.46 8.80 5.78
C ILE A 121 -1.19 8.65 4.96
N VAL A 122 -0.86 7.43 4.58
CA VAL A 122 0.23 7.16 3.65
C VAL A 122 -0.32 7.16 2.23
N VAL A 123 0.17 8.05 1.38
CA VAL A 123 -0.14 8.12 -0.05
C VAL A 123 1.03 7.50 -0.82
N LEU A 124 0.82 6.25 -1.23
CA LEU A 124 1.74 5.53 -2.09
C LEU A 124 1.49 5.93 -3.53
N ARG A 125 2.55 6.36 -4.20
CA ARG A 125 2.50 6.70 -5.61
C ARG A 125 2.22 5.43 -6.41
N ASN A 126 1.20 5.49 -7.26
CA ASN A 126 0.86 4.42 -8.17
C ASN A 126 1.59 4.64 -9.50
N TYR A 127 2.10 3.58 -10.10
CA TYR A 127 2.71 3.60 -11.44
C TYR A 127 1.63 3.67 -12.53
N ASP A 128 0.73 4.65 -12.47
CA ASP A 128 -0.15 4.92 -13.60
C ASP A 128 0.69 5.60 -14.68
N THR A 129 1.09 4.86 -15.71
CA THR A 129 1.69 5.45 -16.90
C THR A 129 0.63 6.27 -17.66
N ALA A 130 1.06 7.15 -18.55
CA ALA A 130 0.13 7.86 -19.43
C ALA A 130 -0.79 6.90 -20.20
N ARG A 131 -0.29 5.71 -20.56
CA ARG A 131 -1.06 4.67 -21.23
C ARG A 131 -2.12 4.05 -20.32
N ASP A 132 -1.80 3.84 -19.05
CA ASP A 132 -2.75 3.31 -18.06
C ASP A 132 -3.93 4.27 -17.85
N ILE A 133 -3.66 5.57 -17.79
CA ILE A 133 -4.70 6.60 -17.70
C ILE A 133 -5.56 6.59 -18.96
N ILE A 134 -4.95 6.54 -20.16
CA ILE A 134 -5.69 6.47 -21.44
C ILE A 134 -6.60 5.25 -21.47
N HIS A 135 -6.08 4.06 -21.13
CA HIS A 135 -6.89 2.85 -21.08
C HIS A 135 -8.04 2.99 -20.08
N ARG A 136 -7.85 3.67 -18.94
CA ARG A 136 -8.91 3.82 -17.93
C ARG A 136 -10.04 4.72 -18.42
N ILE A 137 -9.67 5.77 -19.15
CA ILE A 137 -10.63 6.65 -19.84
C ILE A 137 -11.36 5.90 -20.95
N GLN A 138 -10.68 5.00 -21.66
CA GLN A 138 -11.34 4.10 -22.61
C GLN A 138 -12.33 3.21 -21.85
N ASP A 139 -11.92 2.52 -20.79
CA ASP A 139 -12.83 1.69 -19.99
C ASP A 139 -14.08 2.48 -19.57
N TYR A 140 -13.92 3.73 -19.13
CA TYR A 140 -15.04 4.63 -18.78
C TYR A 140 -15.98 4.95 -19.95
N LYS A 141 -15.47 4.94 -21.19
CA LYS A 141 -16.25 5.16 -22.42
C LYS A 141 -17.04 3.92 -22.84
N TRP A 142 -16.47 2.73 -22.66
CA TRP A 142 -17.07 1.47 -23.12
C TRP A 142 -17.97 0.81 -22.06
N HIS A 143 -17.78 1.12 -20.78
CA HIS A 143 -18.61 0.65 -19.67
C HIS A 143 -19.59 1.72 -19.20
N GLY A 144 -20.83 1.34 -18.90
CA GLY A 144 -21.85 2.18 -18.28
C GLY A 144 -21.45 2.64 -16.88
N VAL A 145 -22.05 3.71 -16.35
CA VAL A 145 -21.64 4.34 -15.08
C VAL A 145 -21.65 3.35 -13.91
N GLU A 146 -22.61 2.43 -13.92
CA GLU A 146 -22.82 1.40 -12.90
C GLU A 146 -22.08 0.09 -13.19
N ASP A 147 -21.46 -0.05 -14.36
CA ASP A 147 -20.73 -1.25 -14.72
C ASP A 147 -19.41 -1.34 -13.95
N ALA A 148 -19.14 -2.51 -13.39
CA ALA A 148 -17.85 -2.81 -12.80
C ALA A 148 -16.77 -2.76 -13.90
N ILE A 149 -15.79 -1.88 -13.69
CA ILE A 149 -14.63 -1.80 -14.58
C ILE A 149 -13.71 -2.97 -14.26
N PRO A 150 -13.21 -3.70 -15.26
CA PRO A 150 -12.30 -4.82 -15.03
C PRO A 150 -11.10 -4.39 -14.19
N GLU A 151 -10.90 -5.05 -13.05
CA GLU A 151 -9.75 -4.81 -12.18
C GLU A 151 -8.49 -5.23 -12.94
N ARG A 152 -7.54 -4.31 -13.09
CA ARG A 152 -6.28 -4.62 -13.76
C ARG A 152 -5.51 -5.59 -12.88
N GLN A 153 -5.13 -6.74 -13.44
CA GLN A 153 -4.27 -7.71 -12.76
C GLN A 153 -2.92 -7.07 -12.46
N LYS A 154 -2.78 -6.51 -11.25
CA LYS A 154 -1.47 -6.28 -10.65
C LYS A 154 -0.88 -7.63 -10.29
N SER A 155 0.44 -7.74 -10.40
CA SER A 155 1.10 -8.95 -9.92
C SER A 155 0.92 -9.04 -8.39
N LYS A 156 0.79 -10.25 -7.85
CA LYS A 156 0.76 -10.44 -6.38
C LYS A 156 2.02 -9.88 -5.71
N ASP A 157 3.12 -9.85 -6.45
CA ASP A 157 4.40 -9.30 -6.01
C ASP A 157 4.34 -7.76 -5.85
N ASP A 158 3.62 -7.05 -6.72
CA ASP A 158 3.42 -5.60 -6.62
C ASP A 158 2.56 -5.24 -5.39
N ASP A 159 1.54 -6.04 -5.08
CA ASP A 159 0.71 -5.85 -3.89
C ASP A 159 1.52 -6.05 -2.62
N LEU A 160 2.35 -7.11 -2.55
CA LEU A 160 3.23 -7.36 -1.41
C LEU A 160 4.27 -6.24 -1.23
N ARG A 161 4.84 -5.74 -2.33
CA ARG A 161 5.75 -4.59 -2.30
C ARG A 161 5.06 -3.34 -1.77
N THR A 162 3.86 -3.03 -2.27
CA THR A 162 3.06 -1.88 -1.84
C THR A 162 2.76 -1.93 -0.34
N ILE A 163 2.37 -3.10 0.18
CA ILE A 163 2.15 -3.31 1.61
C ILE A 163 3.44 -3.11 2.39
N GLY A 164 4.55 -3.64 1.89
CA GLY A 164 5.86 -3.51 2.51
C GLY A 164 6.36 -2.06 2.64
N VAL A 165 6.25 -1.29 1.56
CA VAL A 165 6.60 0.15 1.56
C VAL A 165 5.71 0.92 2.54
N GLY A 166 4.39 0.68 2.53
CA GLY A 166 3.47 1.30 3.47
C GLY A 166 3.81 0.96 4.92
N ALA A 167 4.15 -0.30 5.20
CA ALA A 167 4.54 -0.75 6.53
C ALA A 167 5.85 -0.10 7.02
N GLN A 168 6.86 0.03 6.16
CA GLN A 168 8.11 0.72 6.52
C GLN A 168 7.86 2.20 6.85
N ILE A 169 7.03 2.89 6.07
CA ILE A 169 6.67 4.28 6.33
C ILE A 169 5.94 4.42 7.67
N LEU A 170 4.98 3.55 7.95
CA LEU A 170 4.23 3.58 9.22
C LEU A 170 5.13 3.30 10.42
N SER A 171 6.05 2.35 10.29
CA SER A 171 7.05 2.03 11.33
C SER A 171 8.00 3.21 11.57
N ASP A 172 8.47 3.90 10.52
CA ASP A 172 9.32 5.11 10.64
C ASP A 172 8.58 6.27 11.33
N LEU A 173 7.28 6.40 11.11
CA LEU A 173 6.40 7.37 11.78
C LEU A 173 6.09 7.02 13.24
N GLY A 174 6.56 5.86 13.74
CA GLY A 174 6.37 5.42 15.12
C GLY A 174 5.03 4.72 15.39
N VAL A 175 4.28 4.37 14.34
CA VAL A 175 3.05 3.58 14.49
C VAL A 175 3.43 2.15 14.89
N ARG A 176 2.75 1.61 15.91
CA ARG A 176 2.83 0.19 16.29
C ARG A 176 1.48 -0.46 16.28
N ARG A 177 0.51 0.14 16.97
CA ARG A 177 -0.88 -0.29 16.96
C ARG A 177 -1.70 0.60 16.05
N MET A 178 -2.48 0.01 15.15
CA MET A 178 -3.24 0.77 14.16
C MET A 178 -4.67 0.29 13.98
N ARG A 179 -5.54 1.26 13.72
CA ARG A 179 -6.92 1.10 13.27
C ARG A 179 -6.93 1.40 11.78
N VAL A 180 -7.09 0.38 10.94
CA VAL A 180 -6.87 0.53 9.50
C VAL A 180 -8.17 0.86 8.80
N MET A 181 -8.22 2.00 8.13
CA MET A 181 -9.34 2.39 7.27
C MET A 181 -9.28 1.59 5.98
N SER A 182 -9.89 0.42 5.90
CA SER A 182 -9.88 -0.47 4.72
C SER A 182 -10.92 -1.58 4.86
N ALA A 183 -11.36 -2.14 3.73
CA ALA A 183 -11.98 -3.46 3.73
C ALA A 183 -11.11 -4.49 4.47
N PRO A 184 -11.71 -5.44 5.20
CA PRO A 184 -10.98 -6.50 5.89
C PRO A 184 -10.12 -7.28 4.91
N LYS A 185 -8.81 -7.32 5.14
CA LYS A 185 -7.86 -8.08 4.33
C LYS A 185 -6.90 -8.86 5.23
N HIS A 186 -6.52 -10.04 4.78
CA HIS A 186 -5.50 -10.86 5.44
C HIS A 186 -4.10 -10.25 5.22
N LEU A 187 -3.67 -9.41 6.15
CA LEU A 187 -2.39 -8.69 6.09
C LEU A 187 -1.23 -9.53 6.69
N HIS A 188 -0.94 -10.70 6.12
CA HIS A 188 0.16 -11.56 6.56
C HIS A 188 1.56 -10.91 6.40
N ALA A 189 1.67 -9.90 5.54
CA ALA A 189 2.92 -9.19 5.27
C ALA A 189 3.35 -8.21 6.39
N LEU A 190 2.49 -7.92 7.37
CA LEU A 190 2.80 -6.98 8.45
C LEU A 190 3.64 -7.56 9.59
N ALA A 191 3.72 -8.90 9.70
CA ALA A 191 4.42 -9.61 10.78
C ALA A 191 5.94 -9.34 10.86
N GLY A 192 6.50 -8.57 9.92
CA GLY A 192 7.90 -8.13 9.92
C GLY A 192 8.16 -6.71 10.44
N PHE A 193 7.13 -5.89 10.65
CA PHE A 193 7.29 -4.44 10.84
C PHE A 193 6.89 -3.93 12.24
N GLU A 194 6.69 -4.83 13.21
CA GLU A 194 6.16 -4.49 14.54
C GLU A 194 4.81 -3.75 14.50
N LEU A 195 4.04 -3.96 13.42
CA LEU A 195 2.72 -3.38 13.22
C LEU A 195 1.61 -4.37 13.57
N GLU A 196 0.70 -3.94 14.43
CA GLU A 196 -0.46 -4.69 14.89
C GLU A 196 -1.74 -3.98 14.46
N VAL A 197 -2.60 -4.68 13.71
CA VAL A 197 -3.93 -4.19 13.35
C VAL A 197 -4.89 -4.54 14.47
N VAL A 198 -5.37 -3.52 15.17
CA VAL A 198 -6.32 -3.68 16.29
C VAL A 198 -7.75 -3.79 15.79
N GLU A 199 -8.09 -3.00 14.76
CA GLU A 199 -9.41 -3.02 14.13
C GLU A 199 -9.34 -2.52 12.68
N PHE A 200 -10.35 -2.92 11.90
CA PHE A 200 -10.63 -2.33 10.59
C PHE A 200 -11.80 -1.35 10.75
N VAL A 201 -11.57 -0.11 10.34
CA VAL A 201 -12.56 0.97 10.41
C VAL A 201 -13.15 1.16 9.02
N ASP A 202 -14.47 1.08 8.92
CA ASP A 202 -15.17 1.44 7.68
C ASP A 202 -15.44 2.95 7.67
N THR A 203 -15.55 3.54 6.49
CA THR A 203 -16.07 4.91 6.34
C THR A 203 -17.45 4.81 5.72
N GLU A 204 -18.46 5.23 6.45
CA GLU A 204 -19.81 5.42 5.90
C GLU A 204 -19.82 6.41 4.70
#